data_AF-A0A1G2BVV8-F1
#
_entry.id   AF-A0A1G2BVV8-F1
#
_cell.length_a   1.000
_cell.length_b   1.000
_cell.length_c   1.000
_cell.angle_alpha   90.00
_cell.angle_beta   90.00
_cell.angle_gamma   90.00
#
_symmetry.space_group_name_H-M   'P 1'
#
loop_
_entity.id
_entity.type
_entity.pdbx_description
1 polymer ?
#
loop_
_entity_poly.entity_id
_entity_poly.type
_entity_poly.pdbx_seq_one_letter_code
_entity_poly.pdbx_strand_id
1 'polypeptide(L)'
;MTPTHRTETSFQEMQKAVEQKKEPLSREAILKLPPAELVEYLTTISEAGLLDSFLESLLEDEAMVAQLSYWEKWLTQDQRQLVESIIEAKKEAYPGKSESLPLNLEKKFTDEELRLIFSNIVTIQLTFGCSKGCPFCGVDAVKGVREHIPYAQLANMFKKYGNELRKGQPFLYWASEPSDYASREGIEDRTYEDVHQLAMQYAQYDPDITSFNIFDQKWIDFMATSRERFQGRGPERRLSTYGLKDETRNRVRGMVEESFEKAIKHRNPESPHINLVERTPGELVHLEGMGTSFKTTNETSGLTAGITCVDGVLLTPRGIYNLVVVPLSKEYPQGAIIMPIDDIADINIKAGDSLKDVMRNTIVEAENSHEDEYVRGEPFKRYTGSFPKKVFLNTPSAQYQVLIDKDGHVVESQKIERLAQHRKESKNN
;
A
#
# COMPACT_ATOMS: atom_id res chain seq x y z
N MET A 1 -23.65 28.63 3.24
CA MET A 1 -23.12 27.60 4.15
C MET A 1 -24.28 26.66 4.48
N THR A 2 -24.41 25.58 3.73
CA THR A 2 -25.47 24.59 3.90
C THR A 2 -24.85 23.43 4.69
N PRO A 3 -25.40 23.01 5.84
CA PRO A 3 -24.81 21.93 6.61
C PRO A 3 -25.06 20.60 5.91
N THR A 4 -23.99 19.84 5.72
CA THR A 4 -23.98 18.44 5.30
C THR A 4 -24.57 17.55 6.40
N HIS A 5 -25.90 17.53 6.52
CA HIS A 5 -26.64 16.61 7.40
C HIS A 5 -27.06 15.30 6.70
N ARG A 6 -26.44 14.95 5.57
CA ARG A 6 -26.94 13.89 4.67
C ARG A 6 -26.33 12.50 4.86
N THR A 7 -25.35 12.30 5.74
CA THR A 7 -24.62 11.01 5.88
C THR A 7 -25.05 10.18 7.09
N GLU A 8 -25.17 10.76 8.29
CA GLU A 8 -25.52 9.99 9.50
C GLU A 8 -26.95 9.42 9.49
N THR A 9 -27.92 10.15 8.93
CA THR A 9 -29.32 9.69 8.86
C THR A 9 -29.47 8.53 7.86
N SER A 10 -28.67 8.54 6.79
CA SER A 10 -28.65 7.49 5.77
C SER A 10 -28.16 6.14 6.32
N PHE A 11 -27.08 6.15 7.10
CA PHE A 11 -26.50 4.91 7.63
C PHE A 11 -27.41 4.25 8.69
N GLN A 12 -27.98 5.04 9.60
CA GLN A 12 -28.92 4.51 10.60
C GLN A 12 -30.21 3.94 9.98
N GLU A 13 -30.69 4.53 8.89
CA GLU A 13 -31.82 3.99 8.11
C GLU A 13 -31.45 2.69 7.39
N MET A 14 -30.22 2.59 6.87
CA MET A 14 -29.68 1.38 6.26
C MET A 14 -29.48 0.25 7.28
N GLN A 15 -28.96 0.53 8.47
CA GLN A 15 -28.86 -0.46 9.56
C GLN A 15 -30.22 -0.95 10.02
N LYS A 16 -31.19 -0.04 10.22
CA LYS A 16 -32.57 -0.44 10.51
C LYS A 16 -33.16 -1.33 9.41
N ALA A 17 -32.78 -1.13 8.15
CA ALA A 17 -33.22 -2.01 7.08
C ALA A 17 -32.57 -3.41 7.19
N VAL A 18 -31.29 -3.53 7.56
CA VAL A 18 -30.65 -4.83 7.83
C VAL A 18 -31.33 -5.54 9.00
N GLU A 19 -31.57 -4.82 10.10
CA GLU A 19 -32.24 -5.35 11.30
C GLU A 19 -33.69 -5.76 11.05
N GLN A 20 -34.42 -5.00 10.23
CA GLN A 20 -35.85 -5.23 9.96
C GLN A 20 -36.11 -6.19 8.80
N LYS A 21 -35.28 -6.17 7.75
CA LYS A 21 -35.46 -6.99 6.53
C LYS A 21 -34.55 -8.22 6.47
N LYS A 22 -33.52 -8.31 7.31
CA LYS A 22 -32.49 -9.37 7.26
C LYS A 22 -31.76 -9.49 5.92
N GLU A 23 -31.50 -8.37 5.25
CA GLU A 23 -30.76 -8.36 3.99
C GLU A 23 -29.46 -7.56 4.14
N PRO A 24 -28.30 -8.08 3.70
CA PRO A 24 -27.05 -7.33 3.63
C PRO A 24 -27.17 -6.07 2.76
N LEU A 25 -26.33 -5.07 3.03
CA LEU A 25 -26.18 -3.91 2.16
C LEU A 25 -25.71 -4.33 0.76
N SER A 26 -26.04 -3.53 -0.25
CA SER A 26 -25.50 -3.76 -1.59
C SER A 26 -23.99 -3.60 -1.59
N ARG A 27 -23.32 -4.27 -2.53
CA ARG A 27 -21.88 -4.15 -2.77
C ARG A 27 -21.42 -2.68 -2.79
N GLU A 28 -22.09 -1.84 -3.58
CA GLU A 28 -21.76 -0.41 -3.75
C GLU A 28 -21.90 0.38 -2.46
N ALA A 29 -22.88 0.02 -1.62
CA ALA A 29 -23.08 0.67 -0.33
C ALA A 29 -21.94 0.32 0.64
N ILE A 30 -21.54 -0.96 0.71
CA ILE A 30 -20.46 -1.42 1.58
C ILE A 30 -19.14 -0.74 1.24
N LEU A 31 -18.86 -0.63 -0.06
CA LEU A 31 -17.63 -0.03 -0.57
C LEU A 31 -17.46 1.45 -0.26
N LYS A 32 -18.56 2.14 0.09
CA LYS A 32 -18.58 3.54 0.48
C LYS A 32 -18.48 3.75 1.98
N LEU A 33 -18.59 2.69 2.78
CA LEU A 33 -18.54 2.79 4.24
C LEU A 33 -17.15 3.25 4.70
N PRO A 34 -17.06 4.31 5.52
CA PRO A 34 -15.87 4.61 6.29
C PRO A 34 -15.49 3.45 7.22
N PRO A 35 -14.23 3.37 7.69
CA PRO A 35 -13.77 2.24 8.48
C PRO A 35 -14.60 1.95 9.74
N ALA A 36 -15.08 2.99 10.43
CA ALA A 36 -15.91 2.82 11.62
C ALA A 36 -17.30 2.26 11.30
N GLU A 37 -17.92 2.72 10.22
CA GLU A 37 -19.23 2.24 9.77
C GLU A 37 -19.15 0.83 9.20
N LEU A 38 -18.05 0.49 8.52
CA LEU A 38 -17.77 -0.88 8.07
C LEU A 38 -17.67 -1.85 9.25
N VAL A 39 -16.94 -1.46 10.30
CA VAL A 39 -16.85 -2.23 11.56
C VAL A 39 -18.24 -2.45 12.15
N GLU A 40 -19.04 -1.39 12.27
CA GLU A 40 -20.38 -1.46 12.85
C GLU A 40 -21.30 -2.36 12.01
N TYR A 41 -21.26 -2.21 10.69
CA TYR A 41 -22.02 -3.03 9.76
C TYR A 41 -21.66 -4.53 9.84
N LEU A 42 -20.38 -4.88 9.92
CA LEU A 42 -19.95 -6.27 10.09
C LEU A 42 -20.44 -6.85 11.42
N THR A 43 -20.47 -6.06 12.50
CA THR A 43 -21.10 -6.45 13.77
C THR A 43 -22.59 -6.72 13.58
N THR A 44 -23.33 -5.79 12.98
CA THR A 44 -24.78 -5.93 12.76
C THR A 44 -25.11 -7.20 11.96
N ILE A 45 -24.36 -7.49 10.89
CA ILE A 45 -24.57 -8.71 10.10
C ILE A 45 -24.25 -9.97 10.90
N SER A 46 -23.19 -9.95 11.70
CA SER A 46 -22.82 -11.04 12.59
C SER A 46 -23.92 -11.33 13.61
N GLU A 47 -24.42 -10.29 14.30
CA GLU A 47 -25.47 -10.41 15.31
C GLU A 47 -26.81 -10.84 14.70
N ALA A 48 -27.07 -10.47 13.43
CA ALA A 48 -28.24 -10.92 12.69
C ALA A 48 -28.14 -12.38 12.18
N GLY A 49 -26.99 -13.05 12.33
CA GLY A 49 -26.75 -14.41 11.84
C GLY A 49 -26.69 -14.50 10.31
N LEU A 50 -26.38 -13.40 9.64
CA LEU A 50 -26.29 -13.30 8.18
C LEU A 50 -24.85 -13.34 7.66
N LEU A 51 -23.89 -13.51 8.56
CA LEU A 51 -22.49 -13.38 8.23
C LEU A 51 -22.04 -14.44 7.24
N ASP A 52 -22.28 -15.71 7.51
CA ASP A 52 -21.80 -16.80 6.64
C ASP A 52 -22.29 -16.65 5.19
N SER A 53 -23.58 -16.37 4.98
CA SER A 53 -24.13 -16.17 3.62
C SER A 53 -23.58 -14.90 2.96
N PHE A 54 -23.35 -13.85 3.73
CA PHE A 54 -22.64 -12.67 3.26
C PHE A 54 -21.20 -13.02 2.86
N LEU A 55 -20.46 -13.76 3.68
CA LEU A 55 -19.08 -14.17 3.41
C LEU A 55 -18.98 -15.02 2.13
N GLU A 56 -19.87 -15.99 1.95
CA GLU A 56 -19.96 -16.81 0.75
C GLU A 56 -20.16 -15.96 -0.51
N SER A 57 -21.01 -14.93 -0.43
CA SER A 57 -21.25 -14.02 -1.56
C SER A 57 -20.01 -13.20 -1.96
N LEU A 58 -19.04 -13.03 -1.06
CA LEU A 58 -17.84 -12.25 -1.30
C LEU A 58 -16.66 -13.05 -1.83
N LEU A 59 -16.71 -14.38 -1.82
CA LEU A 59 -15.58 -15.23 -2.24
C LEU A 59 -15.11 -14.90 -3.66
N GLU A 60 -16.05 -14.59 -4.56
CA GLU A 60 -15.79 -14.26 -5.96
C GLU A 60 -15.46 -12.78 -6.17
N ASP A 61 -15.78 -11.89 -5.22
CA ASP A 61 -15.52 -10.46 -5.32
C ASP A 61 -14.14 -10.09 -4.76
N GLU A 62 -13.11 -10.22 -5.60
CA GLU A 62 -11.72 -9.90 -5.23
C GLU A 62 -11.55 -8.50 -4.68
N ALA A 63 -12.28 -7.52 -5.22
CA ALA A 63 -12.15 -6.14 -4.77
C ALA A 63 -12.82 -5.90 -3.42
N MET A 64 -13.93 -6.58 -3.12
CA MET A 64 -14.50 -6.54 -1.77
C MET A 64 -13.57 -7.19 -0.75
N VAL A 65 -13.00 -8.36 -1.07
CA VAL A 65 -12.00 -9.01 -0.20
C VAL A 65 -10.81 -8.08 0.03
N ALA A 66 -10.33 -7.40 -1.01
CA ALA A 66 -9.28 -6.40 -0.91
C ALA A 66 -9.69 -5.22 -0.01
N GLN A 67 -10.90 -4.68 -0.15
CA GLN A 67 -11.42 -3.60 0.68
C GLN A 67 -11.49 -4.01 2.16
N LEU A 68 -12.10 -5.15 2.46
CA LEU A 68 -12.23 -5.68 3.83
C LEU A 68 -10.86 -5.94 4.45
N SER A 69 -9.95 -6.55 3.69
CA SER A 69 -8.58 -6.82 4.11
C SER A 69 -7.83 -5.53 4.45
N TYR A 70 -7.97 -4.49 3.64
CA TYR A 70 -7.27 -3.23 3.88
C TYR A 70 -7.69 -2.56 5.20
N TRP A 71 -8.96 -2.73 5.58
CA TRP A 71 -9.51 -2.18 6.82
C TRP A 71 -9.44 -3.12 8.02
N GLU A 72 -8.90 -4.33 7.87
CA GLU A 72 -8.76 -5.32 8.95
C GLU A 72 -8.07 -4.76 10.19
N LYS A 73 -7.10 -3.86 9.99
CA LYS A 73 -6.38 -3.15 11.06
C LYS A 73 -7.28 -2.34 12.01
N TRP A 74 -8.51 -2.02 11.61
CA TRP A 74 -9.52 -1.29 12.40
C TRP A 74 -10.61 -2.19 12.99
N LEU A 75 -10.64 -3.47 12.60
CA LEU A 75 -11.62 -4.44 13.08
C LEU A 75 -11.28 -4.93 14.49
N THR A 76 -12.30 -5.36 15.25
CA THR A 76 -12.15 -6.07 16.52
C THR A 76 -11.55 -7.46 16.30
N GLN A 77 -11.05 -8.13 17.35
CA GLN A 77 -10.43 -9.45 17.21
C GLN A 77 -11.37 -10.47 16.55
N ASP A 78 -12.64 -10.53 16.98
CA ASP A 78 -13.62 -11.47 16.44
C ASP A 78 -13.91 -11.20 14.95
N GLN A 79 -14.03 -9.92 14.59
CA GLN A 79 -14.21 -9.50 13.19
C GLN A 79 -13.00 -9.82 12.31
N ARG A 80 -11.78 -9.72 12.85
CA ARG A 80 -10.57 -10.13 12.12
C ARG A 80 -10.56 -11.62 11.84
N GLN A 81 -10.94 -12.44 12.82
CA GLN A 81 -11.04 -13.89 12.62
C GLN A 81 -12.04 -14.25 11.53
N LEU A 82 -13.13 -13.48 11.43
CA LEU A 82 -14.11 -13.62 10.35
C LEU A 82 -13.49 -13.30 8.99
N VAL A 83 -12.80 -12.16 8.85
CA VAL A 83 -12.08 -11.81 7.61
C VAL A 83 -11.00 -12.84 7.25
N GLU A 84 -10.21 -13.31 8.22
CA GLU A 84 -9.22 -14.37 8.03
C GLU A 84 -9.89 -15.67 7.53
N SER A 85 -11.07 -16.02 8.04
CA SER A 85 -11.82 -17.20 7.59
C SER A 85 -12.27 -17.09 6.13
N ILE A 86 -12.71 -15.90 5.67
CA ILE A 86 -13.03 -15.65 4.25
C ILE A 86 -11.80 -15.94 3.38
N ILE A 87 -10.65 -15.43 3.81
CA ILE A 87 -9.44 -15.45 3.00
C ILE A 87 -8.87 -16.87 2.94
N GLU A 88 -8.93 -17.61 4.03
CA GLU A 88 -8.54 -19.02 4.04
C GLU A 88 -9.48 -19.86 3.15
N ALA A 89 -10.80 -19.69 3.29
CA ALA A 89 -11.77 -20.36 2.42
C ALA A 89 -11.54 -20.03 0.93
N LYS A 90 -11.20 -18.78 0.61
CA LYS A 90 -10.87 -18.37 -0.77
C LYS A 90 -9.59 -19.03 -1.28
N LYS A 91 -8.56 -19.15 -0.45
CA LYS A 91 -7.31 -19.84 -0.83
C LYS A 91 -7.55 -21.32 -1.08
N GLU A 92 -8.36 -21.97 -0.25
CA GLU A 92 -8.74 -23.37 -0.43
C GLU A 92 -9.53 -23.58 -1.73
N ALA A 93 -10.49 -22.69 -2.01
CA ALA A 93 -11.29 -22.75 -3.24
C ALA A 93 -10.46 -22.42 -4.51
N TYR A 94 -9.48 -21.54 -4.39
CA TYR A 94 -8.67 -21.04 -5.50
C TYR A 94 -7.18 -21.10 -5.18
N PRO A 95 -6.59 -22.31 -5.11
CA PRO A 95 -5.18 -22.46 -4.80
C PRO A 95 -4.35 -21.77 -5.90
N GLY A 96 -3.43 -20.90 -5.48
CA GLY A 96 -2.53 -20.20 -6.38
C GLY A 96 -1.77 -21.20 -7.26
N LYS A 97 -1.69 -20.93 -8.57
CA LYS A 97 -0.81 -21.70 -9.46
C LYS A 97 0.56 -21.05 -9.44
N SER A 98 1.62 -21.84 -9.34
CA SER A 98 3.01 -21.33 -9.33
C SER A 98 3.39 -20.57 -10.61
N GLU A 99 2.70 -20.84 -11.72
CA GLU A 99 2.93 -20.18 -13.02
C GLU A 99 2.13 -18.88 -13.23
N SER A 100 1.22 -18.51 -12.32
CA SER A 100 0.41 -17.29 -12.48
C SER A 100 1.19 -16.02 -12.09
N LEU A 101 0.61 -14.85 -12.36
CA LEU A 101 1.00 -13.61 -11.68
C LEU A 101 0.45 -13.60 -10.25
N PRO A 102 0.92 -12.68 -9.38
CA PRO A 102 0.29 -12.44 -8.09
C PRO A 102 -1.21 -12.23 -8.25
N LEU A 103 -2.02 -12.78 -7.34
CA LEU A 103 -3.48 -12.71 -7.37
C LEU A 103 -4.13 -13.26 -8.66
N ASN A 104 -3.41 -13.98 -9.52
CA ASN A 104 -3.85 -14.36 -10.86
C ASN A 104 -4.31 -13.17 -11.72
N LEU A 105 -3.64 -12.01 -11.60
CA LEU A 105 -4.04 -10.77 -12.28
C LEU A 105 -4.24 -10.95 -13.79
N GLU A 106 -3.55 -11.90 -14.43
CA GLU A 106 -3.70 -12.22 -15.85
C GLU A 106 -5.06 -12.81 -16.25
N LYS A 107 -5.86 -13.27 -15.29
CA LYS A 107 -7.23 -13.72 -15.55
C LYS A 107 -8.23 -12.56 -15.55
N LYS A 108 -7.85 -11.44 -14.92
CA LYS A 108 -8.73 -10.29 -14.70
C LYS A 108 -8.41 -9.15 -15.66
N PHE A 109 -7.14 -8.92 -15.96
CA PHE A 109 -6.68 -7.80 -16.76
C PHE A 109 -5.99 -8.29 -18.04
N THR A 110 -6.17 -7.54 -19.12
CA THR A 110 -5.46 -7.71 -20.39
C THR A 110 -3.96 -7.41 -20.24
N ASP A 111 -3.13 -7.83 -21.21
CA ASP A 111 -1.69 -7.56 -21.13
C ASP A 111 -1.38 -6.05 -21.15
N GLU A 112 -2.11 -5.27 -21.94
CA GLU A 112 -2.00 -3.81 -21.97
C GLU A 112 -2.35 -3.16 -20.63
N GLU A 113 -3.43 -3.62 -19.98
CA GLU A 113 -3.83 -3.17 -18.64
C GLU A 113 -2.81 -3.55 -17.58
N LEU A 114 -2.27 -4.77 -17.63
CA LEU A 114 -1.21 -5.21 -16.74
C LEU A 114 0.05 -4.36 -16.91
N ARG A 115 0.42 -4.00 -18.15
CA ARG A 115 1.55 -3.07 -18.37
C ARG A 115 1.28 -1.71 -17.78
N LEU A 116 0.05 -1.20 -17.92
CA LEU A 116 -0.35 0.06 -17.31
C LEU A 116 -0.27 0.00 -15.78
N ILE A 117 -0.82 -1.04 -15.17
CA ILE A 117 -0.73 -1.32 -13.73
C ILE A 117 0.73 -1.35 -13.28
N PHE A 118 1.55 -2.25 -13.86
CA PHE A 118 2.92 -2.49 -13.43
C PHE A 118 3.83 -1.29 -13.68
N SER A 119 3.51 -0.43 -14.65
CA SER A 119 4.24 0.82 -14.86
C SER A 119 3.97 1.88 -13.80
N ASN A 120 2.90 1.74 -13.02
CA ASN A 120 2.46 2.67 -11.98
C ASN A 120 2.52 2.08 -10.57
N ILE A 121 3.07 0.86 -10.39
CA ILE A 121 3.28 0.32 -9.04
C ILE A 121 4.39 1.10 -8.36
N VAL A 122 4.07 1.68 -7.20
CA VAL A 122 5.01 2.38 -6.31
C VAL A 122 5.38 1.55 -5.09
N THR A 123 4.58 0.53 -4.76
CA THR A 123 4.92 -0.42 -3.69
C THR A 123 4.32 -1.80 -3.91
N ILE A 124 5.12 -2.82 -3.57
CA ILE A 124 4.75 -4.23 -3.51
C ILE A 124 4.90 -4.67 -2.05
N GLN A 125 3.80 -4.76 -1.33
CA GLN A 125 3.75 -5.31 0.00
C GLN A 125 3.87 -6.84 -0.08
N LEU A 126 5.05 -7.38 0.21
CA LEU A 126 5.33 -8.81 0.06
C LEU A 126 4.59 -9.70 1.08
N THR A 127 4.28 -9.17 2.27
CA THR A 127 3.56 -9.88 3.33
C THR A 127 2.35 -9.10 3.84
N PHE A 128 1.27 -9.78 4.19
CA PHE A 128 0.16 -9.17 4.90
C PHE A 128 0.42 -9.24 6.41
N GLY A 129 0.46 -8.07 7.06
CA GLY A 129 0.84 -7.91 8.45
C GLY A 129 2.34 -7.73 8.67
N CYS A 130 2.71 -7.42 9.92
CA CYS A 130 4.06 -7.08 10.35
C CYS A 130 4.35 -7.71 11.71
N SER A 131 5.48 -8.40 11.85
CA SER A 131 5.92 -9.05 13.08
C SER A 131 6.13 -8.09 14.24
N LYS A 132 6.41 -6.80 13.96
CA LYS A 132 6.66 -5.78 14.99
C LYS A 132 5.37 -5.23 15.58
N GLY A 133 4.37 -4.91 14.73
CA GLY A 133 3.08 -4.37 15.16
C GLY A 133 3.19 -3.14 16.08
N CYS A 134 3.98 -2.16 15.68
CA CYS A 134 4.27 -0.98 16.49
C CYS A 134 3.00 -0.15 16.76
N PRO A 135 2.76 0.31 18.00
CA PRO A 135 1.56 1.11 18.33
C PRO A 135 1.53 2.49 17.67
N PHE A 136 2.66 2.94 17.12
CA PHE A 136 2.85 4.21 16.41
C PHE A 136 3.01 4.02 14.89
N CYS A 137 2.64 2.84 14.35
CA CYS A 137 2.81 2.55 12.93
C CYS A 137 1.93 3.48 12.08
N GLY A 138 2.54 4.39 11.31
CA GLY A 138 1.81 5.37 10.49
C GLY A 138 0.94 4.78 9.38
N VAL A 139 1.17 3.53 9.00
CA VAL A 139 0.38 2.77 8.02
C VAL A 139 -0.53 1.71 8.65
N ASP A 140 -0.61 1.66 9.99
CA ASP A 140 -1.37 0.67 10.79
C ASP A 140 -1.15 -0.79 10.36
N ALA A 141 0.09 -1.24 10.27
CA ALA A 141 0.35 -2.64 9.97
C ALA A 141 -0.35 -3.57 10.98
N VAL A 142 -1.10 -4.55 10.48
CA VAL A 142 -1.73 -5.59 11.31
C VAL A 142 -0.62 -6.39 12.01
N LYS A 143 -0.73 -6.57 13.33
CA LYS A 143 0.30 -7.27 14.10
C LYS A 143 0.32 -8.77 13.78
N GLY A 144 1.52 -9.25 13.45
CA GLY A 144 1.82 -10.62 13.08
C GLY A 144 1.67 -10.84 11.58
N VAL A 145 2.59 -11.61 11.01
CA VAL A 145 2.55 -12.02 9.60
C VAL A 145 1.42 -13.03 9.43
N ARG A 146 0.62 -12.85 8.39
CA ARG A 146 -0.51 -13.73 8.06
C ARG A 146 -0.31 -14.42 6.73
N GLU A 147 0.18 -13.68 5.75
CA GLU A 147 0.26 -14.13 4.36
C GLU A 147 1.45 -13.53 3.65
N HIS A 148 1.79 -14.10 2.51
CA HIS A 148 2.83 -13.60 1.62
C HIS A 148 2.43 -13.82 0.16
N ILE A 149 3.00 -13.03 -0.75
CA ILE A 149 2.91 -13.32 -2.18
C ILE A 149 3.87 -14.48 -2.49
N PRO A 150 3.41 -15.59 -3.10
CA PRO A 150 4.27 -16.68 -3.56
C PRO A 150 5.50 -16.20 -4.34
N TYR A 151 6.69 -16.73 -4.03
CA TYR A 151 7.92 -16.34 -4.73
C TYR A 151 7.84 -16.61 -6.23
N ALA A 152 7.26 -17.74 -6.64
CA ALA A 152 7.12 -18.11 -8.05
C ALA A 152 6.30 -17.06 -8.83
N GLN A 153 5.21 -16.56 -8.23
CA GLN A 153 4.38 -15.52 -8.83
C GLN A 153 5.13 -14.19 -8.97
N LEU A 154 5.90 -13.79 -7.95
CA LEU A 154 6.78 -12.61 -8.03
C LEU A 154 7.82 -12.80 -9.14
N ALA A 155 8.45 -13.97 -9.24
CA ALA A 155 9.42 -14.27 -10.28
C ALA A 155 8.82 -14.15 -11.68
N ASN A 156 7.60 -14.65 -11.91
CA ASN A 156 6.91 -14.51 -13.19
C ASN A 156 6.61 -13.04 -13.51
N MET A 157 6.12 -12.29 -12.52
CA MET A 157 5.84 -10.86 -12.64
C MET A 157 7.10 -10.06 -13.01
N PHE A 158 8.19 -10.20 -12.26
CA PHE A 158 9.45 -9.50 -12.54
C PHE A 158 10.04 -9.90 -13.90
N LYS A 159 10.05 -11.20 -14.25
CA LYS A 159 10.55 -11.66 -15.56
C LYS A 159 9.76 -11.09 -16.73
N LYS A 160 8.43 -11.04 -16.61
CA LYS A 160 7.54 -10.62 -17.71
C LYS A 160 7.41 -9.10 -17.82
N TYR A 161 7.33 -8.39 -16.69
CA TYR A 161 7.01 -6.96 -16.62
C TYR A 161 8.11 -6.12 -15.96
N GLY A 162 9.35 -6.60 -15.92
CA GLY A 162 10.47 -5.89 -15.31
C GLY A 162 10.71 -4.50 -15.90
N ASN A 163 10.49 -4.32 -17.20
CA ASN A 163 10.62 -3.01 -17.87
C ASN A 163 9.59 -1.98 -17.37
N GLU A 164 8.37 -2.43 -17.09
CA GLU A 164 7.30 -1.62 -16.54
C GLU A 164 7.59 -1.30 -15.06
N LEU A 165 7.92 -2.31 -14.26
CA LEU A 165 8.28 -2.14 -12.84
C LEU A 165 9.48 -1.21 -12.64
N ARG A 166 10.42 -1.19 -13.58
CA ARG A 166 11.56 -0.25 -13.59
C ARG A 166 11.15 1.22 -13.57
N LYS A 167 9.96 1.55 -14.10
CA LYS A 167 9.48 2.94 -14.16
C LYS A 167 9.08 3.44 -12.78
N GLY A 168 8.36 2.61 -12.02
CA GLY A 168 7.91 2.94 -10.66
C GLY A 168 8.93 2.66 -9.57
N GLN A 169 9.94 1.80 -9.84
CA GLN A 169 10.97 1.37 -8.88
C GLN A 169 10.38 1.03 -7.50
N PRO A 170 9.38 0.13 -7.44
CA PRO A 170 8.54 0.04 -6.26
C PRO A 170 9.30 -0.42 -5.03
N PHE A 171 8.95 0.17 -3.88
CA PHE A 171 9.34 -0.37 -2.58
C PHE A 171 8.81 -1.80 -2.45
N LEU A 172 9.64 -2.73 -1.95
CA LEU A 172 9.19 -4.11 -1.69
C LEU A 172 8.58 -4.28 -0.28
N TYR A 173 7.96 -3.22 0.23
CA TYR A 173 7.24 -3.20 1.50
C TYR A 173 6.28 -2.00 1.55
N TRP A 174 5.29 -2.08 2.44
CA TRP A 174 4.39 -0.97 2.77
C TRP A 174 4.03 -1.02 4.27
N ALA A 175 2.99 -1.77 4.62
CA ALA A 175 2.56 -2.04 5.99
C ALA A 175 3.09 -3.41 6.46
N SER A 176 4.38 -3.65 6.22
CA SER A 176 5.07 -4.91 6.48
C SER A 176 6.53 -4.66 6.87
N GLU A 177 7.12 -5.59 7.63
CA GLU A 177 8.57 -5.62 7.86
C GLU A 177 9.23 -6.41 6.73
N PRO A 178 10.15 -5.83 5.94
CA PRO A 178 10.82 -6.53 4.84
C PRO A 178 11.38 -7.91 5.21
N SER A 179 12.01 -8.03 6.39
CA SER A 179 12.63 -9.29 6.83
C SER A 179 11.63 -10.40 7.16
N ASP A 180 10.34 -10.10 7.23
CA ASP A 180 9.30 -11.10 7.54
C ASP A 180 8.97 -11.99 6.34
N TYR A 181 9.36 -11.60 5.12
CA TYR A 181 9.03 -12.36 3.93
C TYR A 181 9.80 -13.69 3.87
N ALA A 182 9.03 -14.78 3.88
CA ALA A 182 9.50 -16.12 3.61
C ALA A 182 8.44 -16.90 2.83
N SER A 183 8.79 -17.42 1.66
CA SER A 183 7.96 -18.31 0.86
C SER A 183 8.50 -19.73 0.92
N ARG A 184 7.69 -20.66 1.44
CA ARG A 184 8.07 -22.04 1.79
C ARG A 184 7.53 -23.09 0.83
N GLU A 185 7.08 -22.68 -0.34
CA GLU A 185 6.38 -23.54 -1.30
C GLU A 185 7.34 -24.40 -2.17
N GLY A 186 8.65 -24.28 -1.95
CA GLY A 186 9.70 -24.98 -2.69
C GLY A 186 10.61 -25.84 -1.81
N ILE A 187 11.69 -26.38 -2.40
CA ILE A 187 12.69 -27.20 -1.69
C ILE A 187 13.47 -26.36 -0.67
N GLU A 188 13.65 -25.07 -0.95
CA GLU A 188 14.32 -24.11 -0.09
C GLU A 188 13.41 -22.91 0.13
N ASP A 189 13.43 -22.38 1.36
CA ASP A 189 12.74 -21.15 1.72
C ASP A 189 13.31 -19.98 0.90
N ARG A 190 12.43 -19.23 0.24
CA ARG A 190 12.76 -17.99 -0.47
C ARG A 190 12.49 -16.80 0.42
N THR A 191 13.46 -15.90 0.52
CA THR A 191 13.46 -14.75 1.43
C THR A 191 13.31 -13.43 0.69
N TYR A 192 13.25 -12.32 1.45
CA TYR A 192 13.26 -10.98 0.86
C TYR A 192 14.46 -10.78 -0.08
N GLU A 193 15.63 -11.32 0.27
CA GLU A 193 16.85 -11.18 -0.53
C GLU A 193 16.67 -11.79 -1.93
N ASP A 194 15.98 -12.93 -2.04
CA ASP A 194 15.67 -13.57 -3.31
C ASP A 194 14.75 -12.69 -4.18
N VAL A 195 13.74 -12.05 -3.58
CA VAL A 195 12.84 -11.15 -4.30
C VAL A 195 13.56 -9.87 -4.72
N HIS A 196 14.41 -9.34 -3.84
CA HIS A 196 15.26 -8.20 -4.15
C HIS A 196 16.15 -8.48 -5.38
N GLN A 197 16.72 -9.69 -5.49
CA GLN A 197 17.49 -10.08 -6.68
C GLN A 197 16.64 -10.13 -7.96
N LEU A 198 15.34 -10.46 -7.88
CA LEU A 198 14.44 -10.38 -9.05
C LEU A 198 14.31 -8.93 -9.55
N ALA A 199 14.15 -7.97 -8.64
CA ALA A 199 14.07 -6.55 -8.98
C ALA A 199 15.35 -6.07 -9.66
N MET A 200 16.52 -6.40 -9.09
CA MET A 200 17.81 -6.04 -9.67
C MET A 200 18.02 -6.68 -11.05
N GLN A 201 17.71 -7.98 -11.18
CA GLN A 201 17.98 -8.74 -12.40
C GLN A 201 17.05 -8.35 -13.55
N TYR A 202 15.75 -8.24 -13.30
CA TYR A 202 14.75 -8.10 -14.36
C TYR A 202 14.18 -6.69 -14.49
N ALA A 203 14.16 -5.90 -13.40
CA ALA A 203 13.69 -4.52 -13.40
C ALA A 203 14.81 -3.49 -13.27
N GLN A 204 16.07 -3.91 -13.10
CA GLN A 204 17.25 -3.04 -13.12
C GLN A 204 17.17 -1.84 -12.15
N TYR A 205 16.67 -2.10 -10.93
CA TYR A 205 16.72 -1.15 -9.83
C TYR A 205 17.08 -1.88 -8.53
N ASP A 206 17.62 -1.14 -7.58
CA ASP A 206 17.96 -1.62 -6.23
C ASP A 206 16.90 -1.05 -5.25
N PRO A 207 15.90 -1.85 -4.82
CA PRO A 207 14.81 -1.37 -3.98
C PRO A 207 15.29 -0.79 -2.65
N ASP A 208 14.77 0.36 -2.25
CA ASP A 208 14.99 0.92 -0.90
C ASP A 208 14.50 -0.04 0.20
N ILE A 209 15.13 0.01 1.39
CA ILE A 209 14.79 -0.85 2.53
C ILE A 209 14.71 -0.02 3.81
N THR A 210 13.59 -0.12 4.52
CA THR A 210 13.46 0.31 5.92
C THR A 210 13.02 -0.86 6.78
N SER A 211 13.83 -1.23 7.78
CA SER A 211 13.63 -2.45 8.58
C SER A 211 13.89 -2.20 10.06
N PHE A 212 13.21 -2.97 10.92
CA PHE A 212 13.46 -3.08 12.36
C PHE A 212 14.11 -4.43 12.72
N ASN A 213 14.63 -5.19 11.75
CA ASN A 213 15.40 -6.43 12.00
C ASN A 213 16.86 -6.14 12.36
N ILE A 214 17.03 -5.45 13.48
CA ILE A 214 18.29 -4.85 13.95
C ILE A 214 19.21 -5.80 14.72
N PHE A 215 18.80 -7.05 14.94
CA PHE A 215 19.57 -8.02 15.73
C PHE A 215 20.05 -9.22 14.91
N ASP A 216 19.69 -9.29 13.64
CA ASP A 216 20.14 -10.34 12.73
C ASP A 216 21.34 -9.85 11.92
N GLN A 217 22.53 -10.37 12.25
CA GLN A 217 23.77 -9.98 11.57
C GLN A 217 23.72 -10.30 10.06
N LYS A 218 23.07 -11.40 9.64
CA LYS A 218 22.99 -11.74 8.22
C LYS A 218 22.17 -10.70 7.45
N TRP A 219 21.06 -10.26 8.05
CA TRP A 219 20.23 -9.20 7.48
C TRP A 219 20.98 -7.86 7.39
N ILE A 220 21.73 -7.49 8.44
CA ILE A 220 22.54 -6.26 8.41
C ILE A 220 23.65 -6.37 7.36
N ASP A 221 24.33 -7.52 7.27
CA ASP A 221 25.33 -7.80 6.23
C ASP A 221 24.70 -7.65 4.83
N PHE A 222 23.50 -8.20 4.59
CA PHE A 222 22.76 -8.02 3.34
C PHE A 222 22.44 -6.54 3.07
N MET A 223 21.89 -5.82 4.04
CA MET A 223 21.59 -4.38 3.89
C MET A 223 22.83 -3.53 3.61
N ALA A 224 24.01 -3.95 4.07
CA ALA A 224 25.28 -3.26 3.83
C ALA A 224 25.82 -3.51 2.41
N THR A 225 25.28 -4.51 1.69
CA THR A 225 25.60 -4.71 0.28
C THR A 225 24.73 -3.80 -0.60
N SER A 226 25.35 -2.96 -1.44
CA SER A 226 24.70 -2.46 -2.66
C SER A 226 25.51 -2.95 -3.85
N ARG A 227 24.77 -3.28 -4.90
CA ARG A 227 25.34 -3.57 -6.21
C ARG A 227 24.87 -2.47 -7.14
N GLU A 228 25.71 -1.46 -7.26
CA GLU A 228 25.64 -0.36 -8.24
C GLU A 228 24.60 0.74 -8.00
N ARG A 229 25.00 1.98 -8.31
CA ARG A 229 24.08 3.10 -8.44
C ARG A 229 23.28 2.92 -9.72
N PHE A 230 22.01 2.59 -9.61
CA PHE A 230 21.11 2.67 -10.76
C PHE A 230 20.69 4.13 -10.95
N GLN A 231 20.96 4.69 -12.15
CA GLN A 231 20.54 6.04 -12.53
C GLN A 231 21.03 7.20 -11.63
N GLY A 232 22.17 7.02 -10.95
CA GLY A 232 22.83 8.10 -10.18
C GLY A 232 22.30 8.32 -8.76
N ARG A 233 21.23 7.64 -8.34
CA ARG A 233 20.79 7.56 -6.93
C ARG A 233 21.19 6.19 -6.37
N GLY A 234 21.85 6.17 -5.22
CA GLY A 234 22.09 4.93 -4.48
C GLY A 234 20.83 4.54 -3.69
N PRO A 235 20.61 3.24 -3.43
CA PRO A 235 19.47 2.81 -2.63
C PRO A 235 19.55 3.37 -1.20
N GLU A 236 18.41 3.73 -0.64
CA GLU A 236 18.31 4.08 0.78
C GLU A 236 18.17 2.82 1.63
N ARG A 237 19.09 2.67 2.59
CA ARG A 237 19.08 1.59 3.60
C ARG A 237 18.86 2.21 4.97
N ARG A 238 17.79 1.82 5.64
CA ARG A 238 17.39 2.39 6.93
C ARG A 238 17.10 1.30 7.95
N LEU A 239 17.77 1.35 9.09
CA LEU A 239 17.43 0.56 10.26
C LEU A 239 16.72 1.44 11.28
N SER A 240 15.48 1.10 11.61
CA SER A 240 14.73 1.80 12.64
C SER A 240 15.21 1.33 14.01
N THR A 241 15.68 2.27 14.84
CA THR A 241 16.11 2.00 16.22
C THR A 241 15.18 2.65 17.24
N TYR A 242 13.92 2.90 16.83
CA TYR A 242 12.93 3.57 17.66
C TYR A 242 12.71 2.82 18.98
N GLY A 243 12.66 3.56 20.09
CA GLY A 243 12.38 3.00 21.42
C GLY A 243 13.49 2.15 22.03
N LEU A 244 14.66 2.05 21.39
CA LEU A 244 15.80 1.33 21.96
C LEU A 244 16.57 2.19 22.98
N LYS A 245 17.11 1.54 24.00
CA LYS A 245 18.06 2.15 24.96
C LYS A 245 19.42 2.37 24.30
N ASP A 246 20.19 3.33 24.82
CA ASP A 246 21.52 3.73 24.29
C ASP A 246 22.49 2.55 24.15
N GLU A 247 22.56 1.68 25.16
CA GLU A 247 23.42 0.49 25.13
C GLU A 247 23.07 -0.42 23.93
N THR A 248 21.79 -0.65 23.70
CA THR A 248 21.30 -1.43 22.56
C THR A 248 21.57 -0.72 21.24
N ARG A 249 21.36 0.60 21.17
CA ARG A 249 21.66 1.41 19.97
C ARG A 249 23.14 1.34 19.61
N ASN A 250 24.04 1.47 20.58
CA ASN A 250 25.47 1.37 20.37
C ASN A 250 25.89 -0.02 19.88
N ARG A 251 25.25 -1.08 20.38
CA ARG A 251 25.46 -2.44 19.86
C ARG A 251 25.05 -2.55 18.39
N VAL A 252 23.88 -2.03 18.00
CA VAL A 252 23.42 -2.03 16.59
C VAL A 252 24.40 -1.23 15.71
N ARG A 253 24.89 -0.07 16.20
CA ARG A 253 25.90 0.72 15.49
C ARG A 253 27.17 -0.08 15.22
N GLY A 254 27.68 -0.80 16.22
CA GLY A 254 28.85 -1.68 16.05
C GLY A 254 28.62 -2.80 15.03
N MET A 255 27.43 -3.42 15.01
CA MET A 255 27.08 -4.44 14.01
C MET A 255 27.06 -3.86 12.59
N VAL A 256 26.54 -2.64 12.43
CA VAL A 256 26.52 -1.93 11.15
C VAL A 256 27.94 -1.58 10.69
N GLU A 257 28.78 -1.05 11.58
CA GLU A 257 30.20 -0.75 11.30
C GLU A 257 30.98 -2.00 10.87
N GLU A 258 30.80 -3.13 11.56
CA GLU A 258 31.41 -4.41 11.20
C GLU A 258 30.99 -4.87 9.79
N SER A 259 29.70 -4.73 9.46
CA SER A 259 29.15 -5.09 8.15
C SER A 259 29.73 -4.22 7.04
N PHE A 260 29.87 -2.92 7.29
CA PHE A 260 30.51 -1.98 6.37
C PHE A 260 31.96 -2.33 6.11
N GLU A 261 32.74 -2.62 7.15
CA GLU A 261 34.13 -3.02 6.99
C GLU A 261 34.26 -4.30 6.15
N LYS A 262 33.38 -5.27 6.36
CA LYS A 262 33.34 -6.50 5.55
C LYS A 262 33.04 -6.19 4.09
N ALA A 263 32.04 -5.36 3.81
CA ALA A 263 31.64 -4.98 2.45
C ALA A 263 32.76 -4.25 1.70
N ILE A 264 33.35 -3.22 2.31
CA ILE A 264 34.44 -2.41 1.72
C ILE A 264 35.67 -3.27 1.41
N LYS A 265 36.04 -4.19 2.32
CA LYS A 265 37.18 -5.12 2.11
C LYS A 265 36.98 -6.06 0.91
N HIS A 266 35.73 -6.37 0.55
CA HIS A 266 35.43 -7.45 -0.39
C HIS A 266 34.92 -7.02 -1.77
N ARG A 267 34.47 -5.77 -1.98
CA ARG A 267 34.31 -5.09 -3.30
C ARG A 267 33.48 -3.81 -3.13
N ASN A 268 33.93 -2.73 -3.77
CA ASN A 268 33.31 -1.41 -4.01
C ASN A 268 33.47 -0.32 -2.91
N PRO A 269 34.10 0.84 -3.23
CA PRO A 269 34.16 2.02 -2.35
C PRO A 269 32.83 2.78 -2.18
N GLU A 270 31.78 2.41 -2.94
CA GLU A 270 30.48 3.09 -2.96
C GLU A 270 29.35 2.29 -2.28
N SER A 271 29.66 1.53 -1.23
CA SER A 271 28.63 0.83 -0.43
C SER A 271 27.59 1.83 0.14
N PRO A 272 26.30 1.44 0.21
CA PRO A 272 25.24 2.34 0.64
C PRO A 272 25.37 2.53 2.15
N HIS A 273 25.41 3.77 2.65
CA HIS A 273 25.39 3.97 4.11
C HIS A 273 24.03 3.52 4.67
N ILE A 274 24.05 2.57 5.63
CA ILE A 274 22.89 2.19 6.41
C ILE A 274 22.67 3.32 7.39
N ASN A 275 21.60 4.08 7.17
CA ASN A 275 21.21 5.13 8.07
C ASN A 275 20.49 4.52 9.26
N LEU A 276 21.05 4.69 10.46
CA LEU A 276 20.32 4.42 11.69
C LEU A 276 19.28 5.54 11.85
N VAL A 277 18.00 5.18 11.79
CA VAL A 277 16.91 6.11 12.05
C VAL A 277 16.73 6.19 13.56
N GLU A 278 17.58 7.03 14.16
CA GLU A 278 17.58 7.33 15.59
C GLU A 278 16.43 8.30 15.91
N ARG A 279 15.51 7.89 16.77
CA ARG A 279 14.48 8.79 17.31
C ARG A 279 14.26 8.49 18.78
N THR A 280 14.53 9.48 19.62
CA THR A 280 14.44 9.38 21.08
C THR A 280 12.95 9.43 21.49
N PRO A 281 12.50 8.66 22.51
CA PRO A 281 11.16 8.86 23.08
C PRO A 281 11.00 10.31 23.57
N GLY A 282 10.17 11.10 22.88
CA GLY A 282 10.00 12.54 23.12
C GLY A 282 10.41 13.45 21.95
N GLU A 283 11.27 12.99 21.04
CA GLU A 283 11.51 13.62 19.73
C GLU A 283 10.49 13.07 18.72
N LEU A 284 9.21 13.38 18.98
CA LEU A 284 8.08 12.84 18.23
C LEU A 284 8.07 13.33 16.78
N VAL A 285 8.52 12.48 15.84
CA VAL A 285 8.23 12.64 14.41
C VAL A 285 7.81 11.32 13.73
N HIS A 286 7.57 10.23 14.48
CA HIS A 286 6.54 9.29 14.06
C HIS A 286 5.26 9.79 14.72
N LEU A 287 4.39 10.40 13.92
CA LEU A 287 3.29 11.21 14.41
C LEU A 287 2.38 10.36 15.32
N GLU A 288 2.36 10.68 16.62
CA GLU A 288 1.18 10.37 17.44
C GLU A 288 -0.03 11.00 16.73
N GLY A 289 -1.08 10.21 16.54
CA GLY A 289 -2.24 10.67 15.79
C GLY A 289 -2.23 10.29 14.30
N MET A 290 -1.54 9.23 13.88
CA MET A 290 -1.76 8.63 12.57
C MET A 290 -2.37 7.25 12.71
N GLY A 291 -3.27 6.92 11.80
CA GLY A 291 -3.92 5.63 11.80
C GLY A 291 -4.80 5.39 13.02
N THR A 292 -4.75 4.20 13.61
CA THR A 292 -5.48 3.83 14.82
C THR A 292 -5.19 4.80 15.99
N SER A 293 -3.99 5.38 16.07
CA SER A 293 -3.63 6.39 17.07
C SER A 293 -4.29 7.77 16.83
N PHE A 294 -4.70 8.10 15.59
CA PHE A 294 -5.46 9.33 15.27
C PHE A 294 -6.78 9.42 16.05
N LYS A 295 -7.44 8.28 16.32
CA LYS A 295 -8.70 8.26 17.08
C LYS A 295 -8.54 8.73 18.52
N THR A 296 -7.34 8.67 19.08
CA THR A 296 -7.08 9.04 20.49
C THR A 296 -6.68 10.50 20.67
N THR A 297 -6.28 11.19 19.61
CA THR A 297 -5.82 12.58 19.64
C THR A 297 -6.93 13.51 19.13
N ASN A 298 -7.62 14.19 20.06
CA ASN A 298 -8.70 15.15 19.75
C ASN A 298 -8.23 16.47 19.08
N GLU A 299 -6.96 16.57 18.68
CA GLU A 299 -6.36 17.79 18.15
C GLU A 299 -6.03 17.65 16.66
N THR A 300 -6.70 18.44 15.83
CA THR A 300 -6.25 18.76 14.46
C THR A 300 -6.33 20.26 14.24
N SER A 301 -5.40 21.01 14.82
CA SER A 301 -5.16 22.41 14.42
C SER A 301 -4.22 22.42 13.20
N GLY A 302 -4.77 22.17 12.01
CA GLY A 302 -4.05 22.28 10.73
C GLY A 302 -4.19 21.07 9.80
N LEU A 303 -3.74 21.23 8.54
CA LEU A 303 -3.60 20.11 7.59
C LEU A 303 -2.35 19.31 7.96
N THR A 304 -2.51 18.09 8.46
CA THR A 304 -1.39 17.21 8.82
C THR A 304 -1.02 16.30 7.66
N ALA A 305 0.27 16.15 7.37
CA ALA A 305 0.76 15.25 6.34
C ALA A 305 0.54 13.77 6.73
N GLY A 306 0.19 12.94 5.75
CA GLY A 306 0.26 11.48 5.87
C GLY A 306 1.71 10.98 5.85
N ILE A 307 1.90 9.70 6.17
CA ILE A 307 3.25 9.07 6.21
C ILE A 307 3.81 8.75 4.83
N THR A 308 2.94 8.70 3.80
CA THR A 308 3.31 8.38 2.43
C THR A 308 3.65 9.63 1.62
N CYS A 309 4.55 9.45 0.66
CA CYS A 309 5.05 10.50 -0.23
C CYS A 309 4.86 10.21 -1.72
N VAL A 310 4.13 9.15 -2.08
CA VAL A 310 3.94 8.72 -3.46
C VAL A 310 2.47 8.46 -3.74
N ASP A 311 2.01 8.85 -4.93
CA ASP A 311 0.75 8.39 -5.54
C ASP A 311 1.06 7.22 -6.48
N GLY A 312 0.08 6.35 -6.76
CA GLY A 312 0.23 5.27 -7.74
C GLY A 312 -0.51 4.00 -7.34
N VAL A 313 0.08 2.85 -7.64
CA VAL A 313 -0.51 1.53 -7.37
C VAL A 313 0.25 0.79 -6.26
N LEU A 314 -0.52 0.18 -5.35
CA LEU A 314 -0.08 -0.71 -4.27
C LEU A 314 -0.51 -2.14 -4.58
N LEU A 315 0.43 -3.07 -4.63
CA LEU A 315 0.16 -4.51 -4.70
C LEU A 315 0.39 -5.14 -3.32
N THR A 316 -0.54 -6.00 -2.88
CA THR A 316 -0.45 -6.76 -1.62
C THR A 316 -0.77 -8.24 -1.86
N PRO A 317 -0.60 -9.13 -0.87
CA PRO A 317 -1.04 -10.52 -1.02
C PRO A 317 -2.55 -10.70 -1.17
N ARG A 318 -3.36 -9.67 -0.88
CA ARG A 318 -4.83 -9.76 -0.81
C ARG A 318 -5.56 -8.83 -1.78
N GLY A 319 -4.83 -8.07 -2.60
CA GLY A 319 -5.43 -7.10 -3.49
C GLY A 319 -4.45 -6.14 -4.13
N ILE A 320 -4.94 -5.45 -5.14
CA ILE A 320 -4.27 -4.36 -5.84
C ILE A 320 -5.10 -3.08 -5.70
N TYR A 321 -4.44 -1.97 -5.40
CA TYR A 321 -5.08 -0.73 -4.98
C TYR A 321 -4.48 0.46 -5.69
N ASN A 322 -5.31 1.44 -6.03
CA ASN A 322 -4.83 2.79 -6.27
C ASN A 322 -4.62 3.51 -4.94
N LEU A 323 -3.65 4.42 -4.92
CA LEU A 323 -3.22 5.19 -3.76
C LEU A 323 -3.03 6.66 -4.14
N VAL A 324 -3.67 7.56 -3.40
CA VAL A 324 -3.49 9.01 -3.53
C VAL A 324 -3.29 9.64 -2.16
N VAL A 325 -2.18 10.35 -1.97
CA VAL A 325 -1.85 11.06 -0.72
C VAL A 325 -2.74 12.28 -0.54
N VAL A 326 -3.36 12.38 0.63
CA VAL A 326 -4.24 13.49 1.07
C VAL A 326 -3.93 13.85 2.54
N PRO A 327 -4.40 14.99 3.06
CA PRO A 327 -4.23 15.33 4.47
C PRO A 327 -4.89 14.28 5.39
N LEU A 328 -4.35 14.14 6.60
CA LEU A 328 -5.00 13.34 7.64
C LEU A 328 -6.41 13.89 7.91
N SER A 329 -7.40 13.00 7.93
CA SER A 329 -8.76 13.32 8.30
C SER A 329 -9.41 12.13 9.02
N LYS A 330 -10.62 12.33 9.57
CA LYS A 330 -11.40 11.20 10.13
C LYS A 330 -11.68 10.12 9.09
N GLU A 331 -11.82 10.52 7.84
CA GLU A 331 -12.07 9.62 6.71
C GLU A 331 -10.78 8.97 6.18
N TYR A 332 -9.66 9.70 6.23
CA TYR A 332 -8.33 9.26 5.78
C TYR A 332 -7.31 9.35 6.91
N PRO A 333 -7.41 8.50 7.93
CA PRO A 333 -6.55 8.59 9.13
C PRO A 333 -5.07 8.32 8.86
N GLN A 334 -4.72 7.83 7.67
CA GLN A 334 -3.34 7.55 7.23
C GLN A 334 -2.83 8.59 6.22
N GLY A 335 -3.68 9.54 5.83
CA GLY A 335 -3.35 10.58 4.86
C GLY A 335 -3.22 10.03 3.45
N ALA A 336 -4.04 9.03 3.13
CA ALA A 336 -4.13 8.46 1.81
C ALA A 336 -5.54 7.95 1.54
N ILE A 337 -6.00 8.19 0.32
CA ILE A 337 -7.13 7.50 -0.29
C ILE A 337 -6.56 6.21 -0.89
N ILE A 338 -7.02 5.05 -0.40
CA ILE A 338 -6.59 3.75 -0.90
C ILE A 338 -7.83 2.96 -1.29
N MET A 339 -7.92 2.62 -2.58
CA MET A 339 -9.10 2.01 -3.17
C MET A 339 -8.72 0.81 -4.04
N PRO A 340 -9.39 -0.35 -3.89
CA PRO A 340 -9.13 -1.50 -4.73
C PRO A 340 -9.49 -1.20 -6.20
N ILE A 341 -8.73 -1.79 -7.12
CA ILE A 341 -9.00 -1.71 -8.55
C ILE A 341 -10.00 -2.82 -8.92
N ASP A 342 -11.22 -2.42 -9.25
CA ASP A 342 -12.29 -3.33 -9.67
C ASP A 342 -12.06 -3.79 -11.10
N ASP A 343 -11.85 -2.84 -12.00
CA ASP A 343 -11.68 -3.03 -13.44
C ASP A 343 -10.92 -1.80 -13.99
N ILE A 344 -10.58 -1.75 -15.28
CA ILE A 344 -10.04 -0.54 -15.92
C ILE A 344 -10.95 -0.18 -17.08
N ALA A 345 -11.76 0.87 -16.90
CA ALA A 345 -12.81 1.23 -17.83
C ALA A 345 -12.72 2.69 -18.27
N ASP A 346 -13.22 2.96 -19.47
CA ASP A 346 -13.37 4.32 -19.96
C ASP A 346 -14.57 4.99 -19.27
N ILE A 347 -14.28 5.69 -18.18
CA ILE A 347 -15.26 6.49 -17.43
C ILE A 347 -15.13 7.98 -17.73
N ASN A 348 -16.24 8.70 -17.69
CA ASN A 348 -16.23 10.15 -17.85
C ASN A 348 -16.09 10.83 -16.48
N ILE A 349 -14.89 11.34 -16.19
CA ILE A 349 -14.57 12.00 -14.92
C ILE A 349 -14.93 13.48 -15.00
N LYS A 350 -15.74 13.98 -14.07
CA LYS A 350 -16.23 15.37 -14.03
C LYS A 350 -16.09 15.98 -12.64
N ALA A 351 -16.18 17.31 -12.59
CA ALA A 351 -16.24 18.04 -11.33
C ALA A 351 -17.42 17.57 -10.46
N GLY A 352 -17.16 17.39 -9.17
CA GLY A 352 -18.08 16.85 -8.17
C GLY A 352 -18.00 15.34 -7.98
N ASP A 353 -17.30 14.60 -8.85
CA ASP A 353 -17.11 13.16 -8.66
C ASP A 353 -16.24 12.87 -7.43
N SER A 354 -16.52 11.77 -6.73
CA SER A 354 -15.65 11.27 -5.66
C SER A 354 -14.44 10.57 -6.27
N LEU A 355 -13.23 10.97 -5.89
CA LEU A 355 -12.01 10.32 -6.37
C LEU A 355 -11.99 8.84 -5.96
N LYS A 356 -12.55 8.47 -4.81
CA LYS A 356 -12.64 7.05 -4.40
C LYS A 356 -13.37 6.18 -5.41
N ASP A 357 -14.49 6.68 -5.91
CA ASP A 357 -15.33 5.96 -6.88
C ASP A 357 -14.60 5.89 -8.23
N VAL A 358 -13.99 7.00 -8.65
CA VAL A 358 -13.20 7.08 -9.89
C VAL A 358 -11.99 6.13 -9.87
N MET A 359 -11.28 6.03 -8.74
CA MET A 359 -10.10 5.18 -8.56
C MET A 359 -10.40 3.67 -8.66
N ARG A 360 -11.66 3.24 -8.66
CA ARG A 360 -12.00 1.81 -8.84
C ARG A 360 -11.84 1.34 -10.28
N ASN A 361 -11.96 2.27 -11.23
CA ASN A 361 -12.03 1.99 -12.66
C ASN A 361 -10.91 2.65 -13.48
N THR A 362 -9.92 3.21 -12.80
CA THR A 362 -8.79 3.94 -13.40
C THR A 362 -7.49 3.45 -12.80
N ILE A 363 -6.35 3.85 -13.36
CA ILE A 363 -5.03 3.65 -12.77
C ILE A 363 -4.43 5.02 -12.43
N VAL A 364 -4.12 5.24 -11.15
CA VAL A 364 -3.40 6.44 -10.70
C VAL A 364 -1.98 6.38 -11.22
N GLU A 365 -1.53 7.47 -11.83
CA GLU A 365 -0.16 7.58 -12.30
C GLU A 365 0.82 7.66 -11.12
N ALA A 366 1.94 6.97 -11.24
CA ALA A 366 2.99 7.03 -10.23
C ALA A 366 3.66 8.40 -10.23
N GLU A 367 3.56 9.13 -9.11
CA GLU A 367 4.13 10.46 -8.94
C GLU A 367 4.55 10.69 -7.48
N ASN A 368 5.67 11.39 -7.26
CA ASN A 368 6.04 11.82 -5.92
C ASN A 368 5.10 12.95 -5.48
N SER A 369 4.33 12.71 -4.42
CA SER A 369 3.33 13.66 -3.92
C SER A 369 3.91 14.91 -3.25
N HIS A 370 5.20 14.92 -2.88
CA HIS A 370 5.83 16.00 -2.12
C HIS A 370 7.11 16.52 -2.79
N GLU A 371 7.18 16.50 -4.13
CA GLU A 371 8.42 16.77 -4.88
C GLU A 371 9.09 18.12 -4.57
N ASP A 372 8.40 19.09 -3.97
CA ASP A 372 8.91 20.45 -3.75
C ASP A 372 9.08 20.94 -2.29
N GLU A 373 8.77 20.18 -1.22
CA GLU A 373 8.56 20.82 0.10
C GLU A 373 9.04 20.06 1.35
N TYR A 374 10.09 19.24 1.25
CA TYR A 374 10.76 18.78 2.48
C TYR A 374 11.73 19.84 3.01
N VAL A 375 11.22 20.81 3.79
CA VAL A 375 12.09 21.75 4.51
C VAL A 375 12.73 21.02 5.70
N ARG A 376 14.01 20.67 5.55
CA ARG A 376 14.81 20.03 6.60
C ARG A 376 14.78 20.91 7.87
N GLY A 377 14.11 20.43 8.92
CA GLY A 377 14.00 21.11 10.21
C GLY A 377 12.58 21.59 10.58
N GLU A 378 11.64 21.57 9.64
CA GLU A 378 10.23 21.75 9.98
C GLU A 378 9.62 20.44 10.51
N PRO A 379 8.73 20.51 11.52
CA PRO A 379 8.04 19.33 11.99
C PRO A 379 7.20 18.78 10.84
N PHE A 380 7.33 17.47 10.56
CA PHE A 380 6.55 16.66 9.60
C PHE A 380 5.00 16.73 9.79
N LYS A 381 4.52 17.63 10.66
CA LYS A 381 3.14 17.88 11.05
C LYS A 381 2.36 18.74 10.08
N ARG A 382 2.97 19.41 9.10
CA ARG A 382 2.24 20.24 8.14
C ARG A 382 2.22 19.55 6.79
N TYR A 383 1.03 19.23 6.30
CA TYR A 383 0.83 18.96 4.88
C TYR A 383 1.25 20.23 4.15
N THR A 384 2.37 20.16 3.45
CA THR A 384 2.92 21.32 2.74
C THR A 384 2.23 21.47 1.38
N GLY A 385 1.79 20.36 0.78
CA GLY A 385 1.16 20.36 -0.54
C GLY A 385 0.01 21.36 -0.68
N SER A 386 -0.10 21.94 -1.87
CA SER A 386 -1.16 22.88 -2.21
C SER A 386 -2.43 22.16 -2.64
N PHE A 387 -3.60 22.68 -2.21
CA PHE A 387 -4.89 22.30 -2.77
C PHE A 387 -5.46 23.42 -3.68
N PRO A 388 -6.10 23.07 -4.80
CA PRO A 388 -6.40 21.70 -5.23
C PRO A 388 -5.14 20.93 -5.72
N LYS A 389 -5.04 19.64 -5.37
CA LYS A 389 -3.92 18.76 -5.73
C LYS A 389 -4.16 18.22 -7.14
N LYS A 390 -3.12 18.20 -7.96
CA LYS A 390 -3.17 17.56 -9.28
C LYS A 390 -2.94 16.05 -9.15
N VAL A 391 -3.74 15.26 -9.86
CA VAL A 391 -3.58 13.80 -9.96
C VAL A 391 -3.81 13.39 -11.40
N PHE A 392 -3.00 12.46 -11.92
CA PHE A 392 -3.20 11.86 -13.24
C PHE A 392 -3.85 10.48 -13.12
N LEU A 393 -4.90 10.27 -13.90
CA LEU A 393 -5.70 9.04 -13.90
C LEU A 393 -5.73 8.47 -15.32
N ASN A 394 -5.40 7.20 -15.44
CA ASN A 394 -5.32 6.51 -16.72
C ASN A 394 -6.52 5.57 -16.91
N THR A 395 -7.19 5.67 -18.06
CA THR A 395 -8.18 4.71 -18.56
C THR A 395 -7.59 3.98 -19.78
N PRO A 396 -8.28 2.99 -20.38
CA PRO A 396 -7.81 2.34 -21.59
C PRO A 396 -7.60 3.32 -22.75
N SER A 397 -8.53 4.27 -22.95
CA SER A 397 -8.50 5.19 -24.10
C SER A 397 -7.87 6.55 -23.83
N ALA A 398 -7.70 6.95 -22.56
CA ALA A 398 -7.31 8.31 -22.23
C ALA A 398 -6.51 8.43 -20.93
N GLN A 399 -5.86 9.58 -20.79
CA GLN A 399 -5.35 10.05 -19.51
C GLN A 399 -6.21 11.25 -19.09
N TYR A 400 -6.45 11.40 -17.80
CA TYR A 400 -7.14 12.54 -17.22
C TYR A 400 -6.19 13.24 -16.28
N GLN A 401 -6.06 14.55 -16.42
CA GLN A 401 -5.53 15.40 -15.38
C GLN A 401 -6.71 15.89 -14.54
N VAL A 402 -6.76 15.52 -13.27
CA VAL A 402 -7.80 15.98 -12.35
C VAL A 402 -7.19 16.85 -11.26
N LEU A 403 -7.94 17.87 -10.84
CA LEU A 403 -7.65 18.65 -9.64
C LEU A 403 -8.61 18.17 -8.55
N ILE A 404 -8.08 17.77 -7.40
CA ILE A 404 -8.88 17.30 -6.26
C ILE A 404 -8.79 18.27 -5.08
N ASP A 405 -9.85 18.34 -4.28
CA ASP A 405 -9.80 19.01 -2.98
C ASP A 405 -9.21 18.12 -1.88
N LYS A 406 -9.09 18.68 -0.68
CA LYS A 406 -8.52 17.98 0.50
C LYS A 406 -9.35 16.77 0.97
N ASP A 407 -10.61 16.70 0.56
CA ASP A 407 -11.56 15.66 0.95
C ASP A 407 -11.64 14.56 -0.13
N GLY A 408 -10.93 14.73 -1.25
CA GLY A 408 -10.86 13.77 -2.35
C GLY A 408 -11.99 13.93 -3.37
N HIS A 409 -12.58 15.12 -3.51
CA HIS A 409 -13.55 15.40 -4.57
C HIS A 409 -12.86 16.05 -5.77
N VAL A 410 -13.28 15.67 -6.97
CA VAL A 410 -12.80 16.27 -8.21
C VAL A 410 -13.36 17.70 -8.32
N VAL A 411 -12.47 18.69 -8.35
CA VAL A 411 -12.78 20.10 -8.57
C VAL A 411 -12.80 20.43 -10.06
N GLU A 412 -11.85 19.88 -10.80
CA GLU A 412 -11.70 20.06 -12.25
C GLU A 412 -11.17 18.77 -12.88
N SER A 413 -11.55 18.51 -14.12
CA SER A 413 -11.09 17.35 -14.89
C SER A 413 -10.84 17.76 -16.33
N GLN A 414 -9.64 17.44 -16.83
CA GLN A 414 -9.24 17.64 -18.21
C GLN A 414 -8.86 16.28 -18.82
N LYS A 415 -9.61 15.86 -19.83
CA LYS A 415 -9.27 14.68 -20.62
C LYS A 415 -8.10 15.02 -21.56
N ILE A 416 -7.04 14.23 -21.46
CA ILE A 416 -5.87 14.25 -22.33
C ILE A 416 -6.00 13.02 -23.24
N GLU A 417 -6.35 13.26 -24.51
CA GLU A 417 -6.38 12.18 -25.49
C GLU A 417 -4.96 11.62 -25.68
N ARG A 418 -4.79 10.31 -25.45
CA ARG A 418 -3.54 9.65 -25.79
C ARG A 418 -3.40 9.68 -27.31
N LEU A 419 -2.50 10.52 -27.83
CA LEU A 419 -2.04 10.38 -29.21
C LEU A 419 -1.54 8.94 -29.36
N ALA A 420 -2.17 8.17 -30.24
CA ALA A 420 -1.89 6.75 -30.45
C ALA A 420 -0.41 6.53 -30.85
N GLN A 421 0.49 6.42 -29.87
CA GLN A 421 1.93 6.28 -30.10
C GLN A 421 2.43 4.83 -30.08
N HIS A 422 1.55 3.83 -29.93
CA HIS A 422 1.96 2.41 -29.85
C HIS A 422 1.58 1.52 -31.04
N ARG A 423 1.59 2.03 -32.28
CA ARG A 423 1.45 1.18 -33.50
C ARG A 423 2.72 0.95 -34.31
N LYS A 424 3.92 1.34 -33.85
CA LYS A 424 5.15 1.18 -34.65
C LYS A 424 6.24 0.25 -34.12
N GLU A 425 6.17 -0.26 -32.89
CA GLU A 425 7.26 -1.10 -32.36
C GLU A 425 7.04 -2.61 -32.51
N SER A 426 5.84 -3.06 -32.89
CA SER A 426 5.55 -4.50 -33.10
C SER A 426 5.94 -5.04 -34.49
N LYS A 427 6.71 -4.29 -35.29
CA LYS A 427 7.16 -4.76 -36.62
C LYS A 427 8.65 -5.00 -36.76
N ASN A 428 9.44 -4.75 -35.72
CA ASN A 428 10.86 -5.07 -35.71
C ASN A 428 11.22 -5.77 -34.39
N ASN A 429 10.82 -7.03 -34.25
CA ASN A 429 11.55 -8.06 -33.52
C ASN A 429 11.14 -9.44 -34.03
#